data_AF-A0A319C9B9-F1
#
_entry.id   AF-A0A319C9B9-F1
#
_cell.length_a   1.000
_cell.length_b   1.000
_cell.length_c   1.000
_cell.angle_alpha   90.00
_cell.angle_beta   90.00
_cell.angle_gamma   90.00
#
_symmetry.space_group_name_H-M   'P 1'
#
loop_
_entity.id
_entity.type
_entity.pdbx_description
1 polymer ?
#
loop_
_entity_poly.entity_id
_entity_poly.type
_entity_poly.pdbx_seq_one_letter_code
_entity_poly.pdbx_strand_id
1 'polypeptide(L)'
;MDSLETFPTELLSIIIVDLTTRDSLKSLSSVSRRFRILCVPFLFHRLRVDFSIAGFKRLEQISVSDIAQYVKVIQYYAPELIDPCAESWDYFRSCVYPPAEYVRDQKDLIWSFRGKQVPYKDIYTYFSHLVHEQREILQRCVDLRSLCTSFPRFRGLQSIEVEFADGIKSPFRWFASRLFVDWEESFLLHFEALLDAILATKREGIRITSLKISGFYSHLPMTDFYLAEKLTAAVEDIASLHLIDSPYLLDAMTTVPFPALRQLVLGHCWLGESELGGFVTNKADTLQCLELNNVSVSAEKVHPSGISLYRCDIQAVAESMLRIRSQGILRRIIINGIVW
;
A
#
# COMPACT_ATOMS: atom_id res chain seq x y z
N MET A 1 45.31 -9.01 2.26
CA MET A 1 43.94 -8.50 2.03
C MET A 1 43.31 -8.37 3.39
N ASP A 2 43.14 -7.14 3.86
CA ASP A 2 42.57 -6.90 5.19
C ASP A 2 41.12 -7.37 5.22
N SER A 3 40.80 -8.23 6.18
CA SER A 3 39.43 -8.72 6.39
C SER A 3 38.55 -7.54 6.76
N LEU A 4 37.36 -7.43 6.15
CA LEU A 4 36.36 -6.40 6.50
C LEU A 4 36.04 -6.36 8.01
N GLU A 5 36.30 -7.45 8.74
CA GLU A 5 36.13 -7.54 10.18
C GLU A 5 37.07 -6.64 10.99
N THR A 6 38.19 -6.20 10.42
CA THR A 6 39.15 -5.31 11.10
C THR A 6 38.73 -3.84 11.05
N PHE A 7 37.68 -3.51 10.29
CA PHE A 7 37.25 -2.12 10.13
C PHE A 7 36.60 -1.60 11.42
N PRO A 8 36.74 -0.29 11.73
CA PRO A 8 35.97 0.39 12.76
C PRO A 8 34.45 0.22 12.56
N THR A 9 33.70 0.22 13.66
CA THR A 9 32.25 -0.03 13.64
C THR A 9 31.50 1.03 12.85
N GLU A 10 32.01 2.26 12.86
CA GLU A 10 31.49 3.42 12.16
C GLU A 10 31.52 3.20 10.64
N LEU A 11 32.67 2.73 10.11
CA LEU A 11 32.81 2.43 8.68
C LEU A 11 31.92 1.26 8.26
N LEU A 12 31.85 0.21 9.10
CA LEU A 12 30.95 -0.91 8.84
C LEU A 12 29.48 -0.49 8.83
N SER A 13 29.09 0.45 9.69
CA SER A 13 27.73 0.97 9.75
C SER A 13 27.37 1.75 8.48
N ILE A 14 28.28 2.57 7.96
CA ILE A 14 28.10 3.28 6.68
C ILE A 14 27.91 2.27 5.54
N ILE A 15 28.79 1.27 5.45
CA ILE A 15 28.69 0.22 4.41
C ILE A 15 27.34 -0.49 4.51
N ILE A 16 26.89 -0.83 5.72
CA ILE A 16 25.62 -1.53 5.95
C ILE A 16 24.42 -0.64 5.56
N VAL A 17 24.47 0.66 5.83
CA VAL A 17 23.43 1.62 5.41
C VAL A 17 23.35 1.68 3.88
N ASP A 18 24.49 1.67 3.20
CA ASP A 18 24.57 1.73 1.73
C ASP A 18 24.24 0.39 1.05
N LEU A 19 24.20 -0.72 1.79
CA LEU A 19 23.70 -2.00 1.27
C LEU A 19 22.18 -1.92 1.06
N THR A 20 21.80 -1.65 -0.17
CA THR A 20 20.40 -1.44 -0.58
C THR A 20 19.54 -2.70 -0.59
N THR A 21 20.13 -3.90 -0.63
CA THR A 21 19.37 -5.15 -0.75
C THR A 21 19.36 -5.98 0.51
N ARG A 22 18.17 -6.50 0.84
CA ARG A 22 17.95 -7.37 2.01
C ARG A 22 18.78 -8.66 1.96
N ASP A 23 19.03 -9.19 0.76
CA ASP A 23 19.81 -10.42 0.59
C ASP A 23 21.30 -10.20 0.87
N SER A 24 21.84 -9.03 0.52
CA SER A 24 23.20 -8.63 0.91
C SER A 24 23.33 -8.48 2.42
N LEU A 25 22.35 -7.85 3.08
CA LEU A 25 22.33 -7.72 4.54
C LEU A 25 22.23 -9.08 5.26
N LYS A 26 21.41 -10.00 4.74
CA LYS A 26 21.30 -11.35 5.29
C LYS A 26 22.62 -12.10 5.16
N SER A 27 23.22 -12.05 3.98
CA SER A 27 24.50 -12.69 3.71
C SER A 27 25.58 -12.15 4.66
N LEU A 28 25.68 -10.82 4.80
CA LEU A 28 26.63 -10.19 5.70
C LEU A 28 26.39 -10.55 7.18
N SER A 29 25.13 -10.58 7.62
CA SER A 29 24.77 -10.96 9.00
C SER A 29 25.13 -12.40 9.38
N SER A 30 25.34 -13.26 8.38
CA SER A 30 25.73 -14.66 8.57
C SER A 30 27.24 -14.84 8.75
N VAL A 31 28.06 -13.85 8.36
CA VAL A 31 29.52 -13.92 8.36
C VAL A 31 30.08 -13.99 9.78
N SER A 32 29.63 -13.11 10.68
CA SER A 32 30.13 -13.08 12.06
C SER A 32 29.13 -12.49 13.05
N ARG A 33 29.38 -12.70 14.35
CA ARG A 33 28.55 -12.13 15.44
C ARG A 33 28.52 -10.60 15.38
N ARG A 34 29.63 -9.96 15.01
CA ARG A 34 29.73 -8.51 14.89
C ARG A 34 28.82 -8.00 13.78
N PHE A 35 28.90 -8.58 12.59
CA PHE A 35 28.01 -8.23 11.48
C PHE A 35 26.55 -8.52 11.79
N ARG A 36 26.25 -9.62 12.48
CA ARG A 36 24.89 -9.91 12.92
C ARG A 36 24.30 -8.77 13.75
N ILE A 37 25.03 -8.31 14.77
CA ILE A 37 24.57 -7.23 15.65
C ILE A 37 24.36 -5.92 14.84
N LEU A 38 25.27 -5.62 13.92
CA LEU A 38 25.18 -4.40 13.12
C LEU A 38 24.08 -4.45 12.05
N CYS A 39 23.80 -5.62 11.46
CA CYS A 39 22.80 -5.77 10.41
C CYS A 39 21.37 -5.93 10.95
N VAL A 40 21.19 -6.47 12.17
CA VAL A 40 19.86 -6.74 12.76
C VAL A 40 18.92 -5.52 12.70
N PRO A 41 19.33 -4.29 13.10
CA PRO A 41 18.47 -3.12 13.01
C PRO A 41 17.94 -2.83 11.61
N PHE A 42 18.77 -3.08 10.58
CA PHE A 42 18.42 -2.84 9.17
C PHE A 42 17.59 -3.98 8.58
N LEU A 43 17.88 -5.23 8.96
CA LEU A 43 17.15 -6.42 8.52
C LEU A 43 15.70 -6.45 8.98
N PHE A 44 15.43 -5.87 10.16
CA PHE A 44 14.12 -5.84 10.78
C PHE A 44 13.51 -4.43 10.84
N HIS A 45 14.12 -3.45 10.16
CA HIS A 45 13.61 -2.09 10.06
C HIS A 45 12.17 -2.03 9.50
N ARG A 46 11.91 -2.85 8.47
CA ARG A 46 10.60 -2.99 7.83
C ARG A 46 10.02 -4.37 8.06
N LEU A 47 8.81 -4.42 8.59
CA LEU A 47 8.03 -5.65 8.78
C LEU A 47 6.88 -5.70 7.76
N ARG A 48 6.87 -6.74 6.93
CA ARG A 48 5.72 -7.05 6.05
C ARG A 48 4.71 -7.93 6.78
N VAL A 49 3.44 -7.56 6.70
CA VAL A 49 2.30 -8.28 7.26
C VAL A 49 1.31 -8.56 6.13
N ASP A 50 1.17 -9.81 5.75
CA ASP A 50 0.17 -10.23 4.76
C ASP A 50 -1.17 -10.52 5.46
N PHE A 51 -2.29 -10.11 4.86
CA PHE A 51 -3.63 -10.48 5.32
C PHE A 51 -3.85 -12.00 5.21
N SER A 52 -3.47 -12.70 6.26
CA SER A 52 -3.51 -14.15 6.39
C SER A 52 -3.38 -14.50 7.86
N ILE A 53 -3.90 -15.65 8.27
CA ILE A 53 -3.79 -16.12 9.66
C ILE A 53 -2.32 -16.26 10.05
N ALA A 54 -1.49 -16.76 9.11
CA ALA A 54 -0.06 -16.90 9.32
C ALA A 54 0.65 -15.54 9.46
N GLY A 55 0.25 -14.53 8.67
CA GLY A 55 0.78 -13.17 8.73
C GLY A 55 0.48 -12.50 10.07
N PHE A 56 -0.76 -12.61 10.56
CA PHE A 56 -1.17 -12.05 11.85
C PHE A 56 -0.52 -12.75 13.04
N LYS A 57 -0.42 -14.09 13.02
CA LYS A 57 0.33 -14.82 14.05
C LYS A 57 1.80 -14.39 14.11
N ARG A 58 2.42 -14.18 12.94
CA ARG A 58 3.81 -13.70 12.87
C ARG A 58 3.95 -12.28 13.41
N LEU A 59 3.00 -11.40 13.11
CA LEU A 59 2.95 -10.03 13.65
C LEU A 59 2.91 -10.06 15.19
N GLU A 60 2.04 -10.88 15.78
CA GLU A 60 1.93 -11.04 17.22
C GLU A 60 3.21 -11.59 17.86
N GLN A 61 3.83 -12.60 17.24
CA GLN A 61 5.10 -13.16 17.72
C GLN A 61 6.24 -12.14 17.69
N ILE A 62 6.34 -11.36 16.60
CA ILE A 62 7.38 -10.36 16.48
C ILE A 62 7.15 -9.21 17.46
N SER A 63 5.90 -8.82 17.70
CA SER A 63 5.56 -7.69 18.59
C SER A 63 5.94 -7.92 20.06
N VAL A 64 6.10 -9.17 20.49
CA VAL A 64 6.57 -9.53 21.85
C VAL A 64 8.03 -9.95 21.91
N SER A 65 8.74 -9.92 20.78
CA SER A 65 10.15 -10.34 20.69
C SER A 65 11.11 -9.16 20.82
N ASP A 66 12.39 -9.46 21.06
CA ASP A 66 13.47 -8.45 21.07
C ASP A 66 13.66 -7.75 19.72
N ILE A 67 13.05 -8.26 18.64
CA ILE A 67 13.07 -7.64 17.32
C ILE A 67 12.18 -6.40 17.25
N ALA A 68 11.15 -6.32 18.10
CA ALA A 68 10.15 -5.24 18.05
C ALA A 68 10.77 -3.83 18.14
N GLN A 69 11.87 -3.67 18.88
CA GLN A 69 12.57 -2.38 19.01
C GLN A 69 13.18 -1.87 17.70
N TYR A 70 13.46 -2.77 16.75
CA TYR A 70 14.06 -2.44 15.46
C TYR A 70 13.03 -2.12 14.39
N VAL A 71 11.77 -2.50 14.59
CA VAL A 71 10.69 -2.24 13.62
C VAL A 71 10.35 -0.76 13.63
N LYS A 72 10.54 -0.12 12.48
CA LYS A 72 10.27 1.30 12.23
C LYS A 72 9.18 1.51 11.20
N VAL A 73 9.00 0.54 10.30
CA VAL A 73 8.04 0.57 9.20
C VAL A 73 7.23 -0.72 9.22
N ILE A 74 5.90 -0.61 9.17
CA ILE A 74 5.02 -1.75 8.93
C ILE A 74 4.44 -1.61 7.53
N GLN A 75 4.62 -2.64 6.71
CA GLN A 75 4.00 -2.76 5.40
C GLN A 75 2.89 -3.79 5.48
N TYR A 76 1.65 -3.34 5.44
CA TYR A 76 0.47 -4.19 5.42
C TYR A 76 0.04 -4.45 3.98
N TYR A 77 -0.02 -5.72 3.60
CA TYR A 77 -0.45 -6.16 2.28
C TYR A 77 -1.91 -6.61 2.34
N ALA A 78 -2.77 -5.79 1.76
CA ALA A 78 -4.22 -5.91 1.76
C ALA A 78 -4.69 -6.52 0.42
N PRO A 79 -5.15 -7.77 0.40
CA PRO A 79 -5.68 -8.39 -0.80
C PRO A 79 -7.09 -7.88 -1.10
N GLU A 80 -7.52 -7.97 -2.34
CA GLU A 80 -8.93 -7.84 -2.70
C GLU A 80 -9.73 -9.02 -2.10
N LEU A 81 -10.94 -8.76 -1.61
CA LEU A 81 -11.78 -9.81 -1.04
C LEU A 81 -12.42 -10.64 -2.15
N ILE A 82 -12.53 -11.93 -1.90
CA ILE A 82 -13.16 -12.88 -2.82
C ILE A 82 -14.60 -13.12 -2.38
N ASP A 83 -15.51 -13.27 -3.34
CA ASP A 83 -16.92 -13.60 -3.09
C ASP A 83 -17.01 -14.79 -2.13
N PRO A 84 -17.61 -14.61 -0.94
CA PRO A 84 -17.73 -15.67 0.06
C PRO A 84 -18.53 -16.88 -0.46
N CYS A 85 -19.41 -16.69 -1.45
CA CYS A 85 -20.16 -17.78 -2.08
C CYS A 85 -19.27 -18.71 -2.91
N ALA A 86 -18.11 -18.23 -3.37
CA ALA A 86 -17.18 -19.01 -4.19
C ALA A 86 -16.53 -20.20 -3.47
N GLU A 87 -16.64 -20.27 -2.13
CA GLU A 87 -16.27 -21.48 -1.38
C GLU A 87 -17.18 -22.67 -1.72
N SER A 88 -18.45 -22.43 -2.08
CA SER A 88 -19.40 -23.48 -2.45
C SER A 88 -19.05 -24.07 -3.81
N TRP A 89 -18.82 -25.39 -3.84
CA TRP A 89 -18.53 -26.12 -5.08
C TRP A 89 -19.64 -25.95 -6.13
N ASP A 90 -20.90 -26.02 -5.69
CA ASP A 90 -22.05 -25.94 -6.59
C ASP A 90 -22.20 -24.53 -7.18
N TYR A 91 -22.03 -23.50 -6.37
CA TYR A 91 -22.03 -22.11 -6.86
C TYR A 91 -20.85 -21.85 -7.81
N PHE A 92 -19.65 -22.32 -7.46
CA PHE A 92 -18.47 -22.16 -8.29
C PHE A 92 -18.68 -22.78 -9.68
N ARG A 93 -19.19 -24.01 -9.75
CA ARG A 93 -19.40 -24.71 -11.03
C ARG A 93 -20.63 -24.25 -11.82
N SER A 94 -21.60 -23.59 -11.20
CA SER A 94 -22.82 -23.14 -11.90
C SER A 94 -22.76 -21.68 -12.31
N CYS A 95 -22.10 -20.84 -11.50
CA CYS A 95 -22.19 -19.38 -11.61
C CYS A 95 -20.83 -18.72 -11.88
N VAL A 96 -19.76 -19.18 -11.23
CA VAL A 96 -18.44 -18.51 -11.32
C VAL A 96 -17.62 -19.03 -12.50
N TYR A 97 -17.49 -20.35 -12.62
CA TYR A 97 -16.73 -20.97 -13.69
C TYR A 97 -17.36 -22.26 -14.21
N PRO A 98 -18.39 -22.18 -15.07
CA PRO A 98 -19.01 -23.37 -15.63
C PRO A 98 -17.98 -24.25 -16.38
N PRO A 99 -18.09 -25.60 -16.30
CA PRO A 99 -17.18 -26.49 -17.01
C PRO A 99 -17.08 -26.24 -18.52
N ALA A 100 -18.15 -25.75 -19.14
CA ALA A 100 -18.14 -25.35 -20.54
C ALA A 100 -17.19 -24.17 -20.82
N GLU A 101 -17.11 -23.20 -19.89
CA GLU A 101 -16.15 -22.10 -19.97
C GLU A 101 -14.73 -22.57 -19.76
N TYR A 102 -14.51 -23.51 -18.84
CA TYR A 102 -13.19 -24.12 -18.66
C TYR A 102 -12.70 -24.80 -19.95
N VAL A 103 -13.56 -25.55 -20.63
CA VAL A 103 -13.23 -26.17 -21.91
C VAL A 103 -12.98 -25.15 -23.02
N ARG A 104 -13.69 -24.00 -23.01
CA ARG A 104 -13.44 -22.88 -23.93
C ARG A 104 -12.08 -22.24 -23.65
N ASP A 105 -11.84 -21.82 -22.42
CA ASP A 105 -10.60 -21.16 -22.01
C ASP A 105 -9.38 -22.10 -22.21
N GLN A 106 -9.55 -23.43 -22.09
CA GLN A 106 -8.54 -24.43 -22.45
C GLN A 106 -8.13 -24.37 -23.92
N LYS A 107 -9.10 -24.22 -24.82
CA LYS A 107 -8.87 -24.19 -26.29
C LYS A 107 -8.19 -22.90 -26.72
N ASP A 108 -8.53 -21.79 -26.07
CA ASP A 108 -7.99 -20.47 -26.39
C ASP A 108 -6.56 -20.26 -25.82
N LEU A 109 -6.00 -21.27 -25.14
CA LEU A 109 -4.64 -21.32 -24.58
C LEU A 109 -4.26 -20.15 -23.65
N ILE A 110 -5.24 -19.43 -23.12
CA ILE A 110 -5.07 -18.18 -22.36
C ILE A 110 -4.17 -18.37 -21.11
N TRP A 111 -4.03 -19.59 -20.58
CA TRP A 111 -3.38 -19.87 -19.30
C TRP A 111 -2.36 -21.01 -19.32
N SER A 112 -1.79 -21.36 -20.48
CA SER A 112 -0.73 -22.38 -20.56
C SER A 112 0.54 -21.95 -19.79
N PHE A 113 0.66 -22.37 -18.52
CA PHE A 113 1.82 -22.01 -17.69
C PHE A 113 2.98 -22.94 -18.00
N ARG A 114 3.93 -22.47 -18.81
CA ARG A 114 5.07 -23.27 -19.29
C ARG A 114 4.60 -24.57 -19.98
N GLY A 115 3.49 -24.50 -20.71
CA GLY A 115 2.89 -25.64 -21.41
C GLY A 115 2.12 -26.63 -20.53
N LYS A 116 1.97 -26.36 -19.23
CA LYS A 116 1.16 -27.20 -18.32
C LYS A 116 -0.22 -26.60 -18.10
N GLN A 117 -1.23 -27.46 -18.21
CA GLN A 117 -2.60 -27.09 -17.93
C GLN A 117 -2.87 -27.12 -16.42
N VAL A 118 -3.55 -26.10 -15.88
CA VAL A 118 -4.10 -26.09 -14.53
C VAL A 118 -5.42 -26.88 -14.50
N PRO A 119 -5.53 -27.94 -13.68
CA PRO A 119 -6.77 -28.68 -13.51
C PRO A 119 -7.89 -27.81 -12.94
N TYR A 120 -9.11 -28.00 -13.42
CA TYR A 120 -10.30 -27.27 -12.93
C TYR A 120 -10.46 -27.34 -11.40
N LYS A 121 -10.21 -28.51 -10.81
CA LYS A 121 -10.29 -28.72 -9.37
C LYS A 121 -9.21 -27.95 -8.59
N ASP A 122 -8.04 -27.75 -9.18
CA ASP A 122 -6.95 -27.00 -8.53
C ASP A 122 -7.27 -25.51 -8.46
N ILE A 123 -7.94 -24.98 -9.50
CA ILE A 123 -8.47 -23.61 -9.51
C ILE A 123 -9.45 -23.44 -8.35
N TYR A 124 -10.48 -24.30 -8.28
CA TYR A 124 -11.45 -24.25 -7.19
C TYR A 124 -10.79 -24.39 -5.81
N THR A 125 -9.92 -25.38 -5.63
CA THR A 125 -9.28 -25.65 -4.33
C THR A 125 -8.47 -24.44 -3.87
N TYR A 126 -7.74 -23.80 -4.78
CA TYR A 126 -6.96 -22.60 -4.49
C TYR A 126 -7.86 -21.46 -3.97
N PHE A 127 -8.92 -21.12 -4.71
CA PHE A 127 -9.80 -20.02 -4.32
C PHE A 127 -10.68 -20.35 -3.11
N SER A 128 -11.17 -21.59 -2.98
CA SER A 128 -11.92 -22.05 -1.82
C SER A 128 -11.10 -21.90 -0.53
N HIS A 129 -9.80 -22.24 -0.54
CA HIS A 129 -8.92 -22.01 0.61
C HIS A 129 -8.74 -20.52 0.94
N LEU A 130 -8.59 -19.66 -0.08
CA LEU A 130 -8.47 -18.22 0.15
C LEU A 130 -9.74 -17.63 0.74
N VAL A 131 -10.90 -17.96 0.17
CA VAL A 131 -12.22 -17.52 0.68
C VAL A 131 -12.39 -17.98 2.13
N HIS A 132 -12.06 -19.24 2.42
CA HIS A 132 -12.15 -19.78 3.76
C HIS A 132 -11.31 -18.97 4.75
N GLU A 133 -10.05 -18.69 4.41
CA GLU A 133 -9.13 -17.92 5.26
C GLU A 133 -9.59 -16.47 5.43
N GLN A 134 -9.96 -15.77 4.35
CA GLN A 134 -10.48 -14.40 4.42
C GLN A 134 -11.73 -14.32 5.31
N ARG A 135 -12.67 -15.26 5.14
CA ARG A 135 -13.88 -15.34 5.96
C ARG A 135 -13.54 -15.61 7.43
N GLU A 136 -12.61 -16.52 7.72
CA GLU A 136 -12.19 -16.79 9.10
C GLU A 136 -11.60 -15.53 9.76
N ILE A 137 -10.74 -14.81 9.03
CA ILE A 137 -10.11 -13.57 9.53
C ILE A 137 -11.18 -12.52 9.85
N LEU A 138 -12.09 -12.26 8.90
CA LEU A 138 -13.11 -11.22 9.04
C LEU A 138 -14.14 -11.57 10.12
N GLN A 139 -14.68 -12.79 10.11
CA GLN A 139 -15.70 -13.22 11.09
C GLN A 139 -15.17 -13.21 12.52
N ARG A 140 -13.87 -13.50 12.69
CA ARG A 140 -13.22 -13.52 14.00
C ARG A 140 -12.49 -12.21 14.30
N CYS A 141 -12.58 -11.20 13.43
CA CYS A 141 -11.84 -9.95 13.52
C CYS A 141 -10.36 -10.17 13.90
N VAL A 142 -9.71 -11.14 13.27
CA VAL A 142 -8.31 -11.48 13.57
C VAL A 142 -7.41 -10.33 13.18
N ASP A 143 -7.64 -9.76 12.01
CA ASP A 143 -6.93 -8.60 11.49
C ASP A 143 -6.95 -7.41 12.47
N LEU A 144 -8.14 -6.92 12.82
CA LEU A 144 -8.31 -5.78 13.70
C LEU A 144 -7.65 -6.03 15.05
N ARG A 145 -7.88 -7.20 15.66
CA ARG A 145 -7.30 -7.54 16.96
C ARG A 145 -5.78 -7.63 16.89
N SER A 146 -5.22 -8.33 15.91
CA SER A 146 -3.77 -8.51 15.79
C SER A 146 -3.07 -7.19 15.49
N LEU A 147 -3.62 -6.34 14.61
CA LEU A 147 -3.07 -5.03 14.29
C LEU A 147 -3.10 -4.09 15.51
N CYS A 148 -4.27 -3.90 16.13
CA CYS A 148 -4.45 -3.00 17.28
C CYS A 148 -3.66 -3.42 18.52
N THR A 149 -3.42 -4.72 18.72
CA THR A 149 -2.63 -5.20 19.87
C THR A 149 -1.12 -5.22 19.60
N SER A 150 -0.70 -5.37 18.34
CA SER A 150 0.71 -5.51 17.99
C SER A 150 1.37 -4.19 17.66
N PHE A 151 0.71 -3.29 16.91
CA PHE A 151 1.31 -2.02 16.49
C PHE A 151 1.84 -1.19 17.67
N PRO A 152 1.10 -1.04 18.79
CA PRO A 152 1.56 -0.24 19.91
C PRO A 152 2.77 -0.83 20.65
N ARG A 153 3.16 -2.08 20.37
CA ARG A 153 4.36 -2.70 20.95
C ARG A 153 5.64 -2.32 20.21
N PHE A 154 5.53 -1.83 18.98
CA PHE A 154 6.67 -1.33 18.22
C PHE A 154 6.96 0.12 18.62
N ARG A 155 7.69 0.30 19.73
CA ARG A 155 8.04 1.63 20.29
C ARG A 155 8.76 2.55 19.30
N GLY A 156 9.39 1.97 18.28
CA GLY A 156 10.08 2.70 17.22
C GLY A 156 9.25 3.01 15.98
N LEU A 157 8.00 2.55 15.89
CA LEU A 157 7.18 2.67 14.69
C LEU A 157 6.97 4.13 14.31
N GLN A 158 7.26 4.44 13.05
CA GLN A 158 7.22 5.81 12.53
C GLN A 158 6.55 5.91 11.15
N SER A 159 6.44 4.80 10.41
CA SER A 159 5.78 4.75 9.12
C SER A 159 4.88 3.52 8.98
N ILE A 160 3.72 3.73 8.37
CA ILE A 160 2.84 2.66 7.92
C ILE A 160 2.71 2.74 6.40
N GLU A 161 2.86 1.59 5.77
CA GLU A 161 2.67 1.42 4.33
C GLU A 161 1.57 0.40 4.11
N VAL A 162 0.65 0.73 3.21
CA VAL A 162 -0.47 -0.12 2.82
C VAL A 162 -0.33 -0.39 1.34
N GLU A 163 -0.32 -1.66 0.98
CA GLU A 163 -0.27 -2.11 -0.41
C GLU A 163 -1.51 -2.94 -0.69
N PHE A 164 -2.41 -2.35 -1.47
CA PHE A 164 -3.60 -2.99 -2.01
C PHE A 164 -3.26 -3.72 -3.31
N ALA A 165 -3.64 -4.99 -3.41
CA ALA A 165 -3.32 -5.83 -4.55
C ALA A 165 -4.29 -7.01 -4.68
N ASP A 166 -4.22 -7.75 -5.80
CA ASP A 166 -5.07 -8.92 -6.05
C ASP A 166 -4.91 -10.04 -5.00
N GLY A 167 -3.74 -10.13 -4.35
CA GLY A 167 -3.40 -11.22 -3.42
C GLY A 167 -3.29 -12.61 -4.05
N ILE A 168 -3.45 -12.71 -5.38
CA ILE A 168 -3.51 -13.97 -6.10
C ILE A 168 -2.13 -14.38 -6.58
N LYS A 169 -1.75 -15.63 -6.29
CA LYS A 169 -0.48 -16.21 -6.68
C LYS A 169 -0.57 -16.74 -8.11
N SER A 170 0.54 -16.63 -8.85
CA SER A 170 0.71 -17.35 -10.11
C SER A 170 0.54 -18.86 -9.87
N PRO A 171 -0.16 -19.61 -10.74
CA PRO A 171 -0.69 -19.20 -12.05
C PRO A 171 -2.14 -18.71 -12.05
N PHE A 172 -2.79 -18.45 -10.91
CA PHE A 172 -4.24 -18.26 -10.83
C PHE A 172 -4.73 -16.82 -11.15
N ARG A 173 -3.82 -15.85 -11.34
CA ARG A 173 -4.16 -14.43 -11.53
C ARG A 173 -5.12 -14.15 -12.68
N TRP A 174 -5.01 -14.89 -13.78
CA TRP A 174 -5.88 -14.70 -14.95
C TRP A 174 -7.36 -14.91 -14.65
N PHE A 175 -7.68 -15.67 -13.60
CA PHE A 175 -9.05 -16.00 -13.21
C PHE A 175 -9.61 -15.07 -12.12
N ALA A 176 -8.73 -14.31 -11.45
CA ALA A 176 -9.00 -13.62 -10.20
C ALA A 176 -10.17 -12.61 -10.29
N SER A 177 -10.25 -11.85 -11.38
CA SER A 177 -11.28 -10.81 -11.55
C SER A 177 -12.72 -11.34 -11.63
N ARG A 178 -12.92 -12.65 -11.87
CA ARG A 178 -14.26 -13.27 -11.85
C ARG A 178 -14.78 -13.52 -10.44
N LEU A 179 -13.91 -13.37 -9.45
CA LEU A 179 -14.11 -13.83 -8.09
C LEU A 179 -14.09 -12.71 -7.06
N PHE A 180 -13.55 -11.55 -7.42
CA PHE A 180 -13.48 -10.43 -6.49
C PHE A 180 -14.84 -9.83 -6.19
N VAL A 181 -15.01 -9.42 -4.94
CA VAL A 181 -16.09 -8.54 -4.50
C VAL A 181 -15.82 -7.13 -5.03
N ASP A 182 -16.81 -6.24 -4.91
CA ASP A 182 -16.59 -4.82 -5.14
C ASP A 182 -15.33 -4.33 -4.36
N TRP A 183 -14.37 -3.85 -5.12
CA TRP A 183 -13.13 -3.21 -4.70
C TRP A 183 -13.33 -2.13 -3.63
N GLU A 184 -14.44 -1.36 -3.70
CA GLU A 184 -14.74 -0.30 -2.74
C GLU A 184 -14.96 -0.87 -1.33
N GLU A 185 -15.78 -1.91 -1.21
CA GLU A 185 -16.05 -2.58 0.06
C GLU A 185 -14.79 -3.26 0.63
N SER A 186 -14.04 -3.92 -0.25
CA SER A 186 -12.83 -4.66 0.13
C SER A 186 -11.77 -3.74 0.75
N PHE A 187 -11.48 -2.62 0.10
CA PHE A 187 -10.43 -1.73 0.56
C PHE A 187 -10.83 -0.90 1.78
N LEU A 188 -12.10 -0.49 1.88
CA LEU A 188 -12.61 0.23 3.06
C LEU A 188 -12.42 -0.59 4.34
N LEU A 189 -12.76 -1.88 4.33
CA LEU A 189 -12.59 -2.76 5.50
C LEU A 189 -11.14 -2.81 5.99
N HIS A 190 -10.20 -2.99 5.05
CA HIS A 190 -8.77 -3.01 5.37
C HIS A 190 -8.26 -1.64 5.85
N PHE A 191 -8.71 -0.56 5.21
CA PHE A 191 -8.30 0.78 5.55
C PHE A 191 -8.79 1.16 6.96
N GLU A 192 -10.04 0.87 7.31
CA GLU A 192 -10.58 1.11 8.64
C GLU A 192 -9.81 0.35 9.74
N ALA A 193 -9.52 -0.93 9.53
CA ALA A 193 -8.74 -1.71 10.49
C ALA A 193 -7.35 -1.12 10.74
N LEU A 194 -6.73 -0.54 9.70
CA LEU A 194 -5.46 0.16 9.82
C LEU A 194 -5.58 1.50 10.54
N LEU A 195 -6.64 2.28 10.28
CA LEU A 195 -6.90 3.52 11.01
C LEU A 195 -7.08 3.23 12.51
N ASP A 196 -7.81 2.18 12.87
CA ASP A 196 -7.96 1.76 14.26
C ASP A 196 -6.63 1.35 14.90
N ALA A 197 -5.76 0.67 14.15
CA ALA A 197 -4.42 0.31 14.61
C ALA A 197 -3.51 1.53 14.79
N ILE A 198 -3.59 2.53 13.90
CA ILE A 198 -2.91 3.82 14.04
C ILE A 198 -3.36 4.52 15.31
N LEU A 199 -4.67 4.62 15.53
CA LEU A 199 -5.24 5.25 16.71
C LEU A 199 -4.86 4.52 17.99
N ALA A 200 -4.89 3.19 18.01
CA ALA A 200 -4.41 2.40 19.14
C ALA A 200 -2.93 2.67 19.45
N THR A 201 -2.11 2.83 18.41
CA THR A 201 -0.67 3.14 18.55
C THR A 201 -0.45 4.54 19.11
N LYS A 202 -1.22 5.52 18.64
CA LYS A 202 -1.20 6.90 19.16
C LYS A 202 -1.57 6.97 20.64
N ARG A 203 -2.55 6.17 21.09
CA ARG A 203 -2.95 6.11 22.51
C ARG A 203 -1.81 5.64 23.42
N GLU A 204 -0.88 4.84 22.91
CA GLU A 204 0.33 4.41 23.62
C GLU A 204 1.50 5.42 23.51
N GLY A 205 1.24 6.63 23.00
CA GLY A 205 2.23 7.70 22.88
C GLY A 205 3.22 7.53 21.73
N ILE A 206 2.97 6.59 20.81
CA ILE A 206 3.83 6.37 19.64
C ILE A 206 3.32 7.24 18.49
N ARG A 207 4.21 8.07 17.95
CA ARG A 207 3.90 9.00 16.87
C ARG A 207 4.24 8.41 15.51
N ILE A 208 3.22 8.26 14.67
CA ILE A 208 3.38 7.83 13.27
C ILE A 208 3.43 9.08 12.41
N THR A 209 4.51 9.27 11.66
CA THR A 209 4.77 10.51 10.91
C THR A 209 4.70 10.33 9.41
N SER A 210 4.61 9.08 8.92
CA SER A 210 4.56 8.78 7.51
C SER A 210 3.49 7.74 7.21
N LEU A 211 2.68 8.03 6.19
CA LEU A 211 1.67 7.12 5.65
C LEU A 211 1.91 6.96 4.16
N LYS A 212 2.02 5.72 3.71
CA LYS A 212 2.05 5.37 2.30
C LYS A 212 0.89 4.47 1.96
N ILE A 213 0.17 4.80 0.92
CA ILE A 213 -0.92 3.99 0.37
C ILE A 213 -0.60 3.71 -1.09
N SER A 214 -0.73 2.45 -1.49
CA SER A 214 -0.57 2.06 -2.88
C SER A 214 -1.57 1.04 -3.38
N GLY A 215 -1.92 1.12 -4.68
CA GLY A 215 -2.84 0.21 -5.34
C GLY A 215 -4.32 0.47 -5.01
N PHE A 216 -4.66 1.63 -4.47
CA PHE A 216 -6.05 1.98 -4.12
C PHE A 216 -6.69 2.76 -5.26
N TYR A 217 -7.58 2.12 -6.00
CA TYR A 217 -8.24 2.77 -7.11
C TYR A 217 -9.60 3.36 -6.73
N SER A 218 -10.12 3.17 -5.52
CA SER A 218 -11.52 3.52 -5.25
C SER A 218 -11.77 4.97 -4.87
N HIS A 219 -13.00 5.41 -5.13
CA HIS A 219 -13.45 6.63 -4.50
C HIS A 219 -13.64 6.31 -3.02
N LEU A 220 -13.11 7.16 -2.15
CA LEU A 220 -13.34 7.04 -0.72
C LEU A 220 -14.53 7.95 -0.40
N PRO A 221 -15.73 7.41 -0.13
CA PRO A 221 -16.91 8.23 0.17
C PRO A 221 -16.72 8.92 1.52
N MET A 222 -16.17 10.14 1.50
CA MET A 222 -16.03 11.01 2.69
C MET A 222 -17.37 11.55 3.21
N THR A 223 -18.49 11.05 2.68
CA THR A 223 -19.84 11.32 3.19
C THR A 223 -20.12 10.62 4.51
N ASP A 224 -19.38 9.55 4.83
CA ASP A 224 -19.43 8.93 6.15
C ASP A 224 -18.65 9.76 7.17
N PHE A 225 -19.39 10.42 8.05
CA PHE A 225 -18.85 11.23 9.14
C PHE A 225 -17.91 10.43 10.05
N TYR A 226 -18.20 9.14 10.30
CA TYR A 226 -17.41 8.31 11.20
C TYR A 226 -16.04 7.99 10.60
N LEU A 227 -15.99 7.61 9.32
CA LEU A 227 -14.73 7.37 8.62
C LEU A 227 -13.90 8.65 8.52
N ALA A 228 -14.54 9.79 8.22
CA ALA A 228 -13.88 11.09 8.12
C ALA A 228 -13.25 11.54 9.44
N GLU A 229 -13.97 11.38 10.55
CA GLU A 229 -13.46 11.70 11.90
C GLU A 229 -12.31 10.76 12.29
N LYS A 230 -12.48 9.45 12.05
CA LYS A 230 -11.45 8.44 12.33
C LYS A 230 -10.17 8.72 11.54
N LEU A 231 -10.29 9.00 10.25
CA LEU A 231 -9.18 9.31 9.36
C LEU A 231 -8.47 10.58 9.83
N THR A 232 -9.22 11.65 10.13
CA THR A 232 -8.69 12.90 10.68
C THR A 232 -7.83 12.67 11.92
N ALA A 233 -8.35 11.93 12.90
CA ALA A 233 -7.62 11.63 14.12
C ALA A 233 -6.38 10.77 13.89
N ALA A 234 -6.45 9.82 12.95
CA ALA A 234 -5.34 8.95 12.60
C ALA A 234 -4.19 9.70 11.91
N VAL A 235 -4.51 10.68 11.03
CA VAL A 235 -3.52 11.35 10.19
C VAL A 235 -2.97 12.67 10.75
N GLU A 236 -3.45 13.12 11.90
CA GLU A 236 -3.04 14.37 12.54
C GLU A 236 -1.51 14.55 12.64
N ASP A 237 -0.77 13.47 12.89
CA ASP A 237 0.70 13.48 13.04
C ASP A 237 1.48 13.23 11.74
N ILE A 238 0.78 12.91 10.65
CA ILE A 238 1.39 12.52 9.39
C ILE A 238 2.02 13.74 8.73
N ALA A 239 3.35 13.72 8.68
CA ALA A 239 4.18 14.74 8.04
C ALA A 239 4.51 14.40 6.58
N SER A 240 4.50 13.12 6.21
CA SER A 240 4.75 12.66 4.84
C SER A 240 3.67 11.70 4.37
N LEU A 241 2.91 12.10 3.34
CA LEU A 241 1.89 11.29 2.69
C LEU A 241 2.39 10.84 1.32
N HIS A 242 2.30 9.54 1.06
CA HIS A 242 2.67 8.95 -0.22
C HIS A 242 1.45 8.24 -0.82
N LEU A 243 0.99 8.68 -1.98
CA LEU A 243 -0.08 8.03 -2.73
C LEU A 243 0.52 7.51 -4.04
N ILE A 244 0.68 6.19 -4.13
CA ILE A 244 1.38 5.55 -5.24
C ILE A 244 0.41 4.64 -5.96
N ASP A 245 0.18 4.83 -7.26
CA ASP A 245 -0.75 4.01 -8.03
C ASP A 245 -2.14 4.02 -7.35
N SER A 246 -2.56 5.23 -6.93
CA SER A 246 -3.79 5.45 -6.16
C SER A 246 -4.46 6.77 -6.58
N PRO A 247 -4.96 6.84 -7.82
CA PRO A 247 -5.34 8.10 -8.45
C PRO A 247 -6.51 8.82 -7.74
N TYR A 248 -7.47 8.07 -7.21
CA TYR A 248 -8.69 8.64 -6.64
C TYR A 248 -8.60 9.05 -5.16
N LEU A 249 -7.51 8.67 -4.47
CA LEU A 249 -7.33 9.05 -3.06
C LEU A 249 -7.04 10.53 -2.86
N LEU A 250 -6.48 11.22 -3.86
CA LEU A 250 -6.07 12.62 -3.69
C LEU A 250 -7.27 13.52 -3.37
N ASP A 251 -8.40 13.30 -4.04
CA ASP A 251 -9.64 14.05 -3.81
C ASP A 251 -10.16 13.85 -2.37
N ALA A 252 -10.25 12.61 -1.91
CA ALA A 252 -10.65 12.31 -0.54
C ALA A 252 -9.72 12.97 0.50
N MET A 253 -8.41 12.85 0.30
CA MET A 253 -7.40 13.44 1.19
C MET A 253 -7.38 14.98 1.14
N THR A 254 -7.93 15.60 0.09
CA THR A 254 -8.08 17.05 -0.01
C THR A 254 -8.99 17.60 1.08
N THR A 255 -10.06 16.87 1.43
CA THR A 255 -11.04 17.29 2.44
C THR A 255 -10.58 17.06 3.88
N VAL A 256 -9.69 16.08 4.10
CA VAL A 256 -9.20 15.70 5.43
C VAL A 256 -8.21 16.75 5.96
N PRO A 257 -8.32 17.22 7.21
CA PRO A 257 -7.34 18.11 7.80
C PRO A 257 -6.03 17.37 8.10
N PHE A 258 -4.94 17.87 7.54
CA PHE A 258 -3.59 17.36 7.73
C PHE A 258 -2.69 18.44 8.37
N PRO A 259 -2.75 18.63 9.70
CA PRO A 259 -2.09 19.75 10.37
C PRO A 259 -0.56 19.62 10.39
N ALA A 260 -0.02 18.40 10.32
CA ALA A 260 1.43 18.16 10.33
C ALA A 260 2.03 17.95 8.93
N LEU A 261 1.23 17.87 7.87
CA LEU A 261 1.67 17.43 6.55
C LEU A 261 2.63 18.45 5.93
N ARG A 262 3.84 17.98 5.62
CA ARG A 262 4.90 18.79 4.99
C ARG A 262 5.29 18.28 3.61
N GLN A 263 5.09 16.98 3.36
CA GLN A 263 5.50 16.34 2.12
C GLN A 263 4.35 15.51 1.54
N LEU A 264 4.02 15.77 0.27
CA LEU A 264 3.19 14.90 -0.55
C LEU A 264 4.06 14.25 -1.63
N VAL A 265 3.98 12.92 -1.75
CA VAL A 265 4.60 12.16 -2.82
C VAL A 265 3.51 11.46 -3.61
N LEU A 266 3.45 11.74 -4.91
CA LEU A 266 2.53 11.11 -5.85
C LEU A 266 3.35 10.26 -6.81
N GLY A 267 2.99 9.00 -6.97
CA GLY A 267 3.76 8.03 -7.76
C GLY A 267 2.88 7.23 -8.69
N HIS A 268 3.22 7.05 -9.96
CA HIS A 268 2.48 6.16 -10.88
C HIS A 268 0.96 6.44 -10.96
N CYS A 269 0.52 7.70 -10.76
CA CYS A 269 -0.90 8.07 -10.77
C CYS A 269 -1.27 8.85 -12.03
N TRP A 270 -2.54 8.75 -12.44
CA TRP A 270 -3.18 9.75 -13.29
C TRP A 270 -4.06 10.67 -12.43
N LEU A 271 -4.01 11.99 -12.68
CA LEU A 271 -4.69 12.98 -11.84
C LEU A 271 -5.30 14.11 -12.69
N GLY A 272 -6.41 14.68 -12.24
CA GLY A 272 -6.93 15.93 -12.76
C GLY A 272 -6.08 17.13 -12.32
N GLU A 273 -5.88 18.12 -13.19
CA GLU A 273 -5.19 19.37 -12.81
C GLU A 273 -5.91 20.08 -11.64
N SER A 274 -7.24 20.07 -11.65
CA SER A 274 -8.08 20.66 -10.61
C SER A 274 -7.92 19.96 -9.26
N GLU A 275 -7.77 18.64 -9.24
CA GLU A 275 -7.63 17.85 -8.01
C GLU A 275 -6.31 18.17 -7.31
N LEU A 276 -5.21 18.18 -8.07
CA LEU A 276 -3.90 18.51 -7.53
C LEU A 276 -3.82 19.97 -7.07
N GLY A 277 -4.37 20.90 -7.87
CA GLY A 277 -4.46 22.31 -7.48
C GLY A 277 -5.30 22.52 -6.23
N GLY A 278 -6.43 21.82 -6.13
CA GLY A 278 -7.33 21.83 -4.98
C GLY A 278 -6.64 21.34 -3.71
N PHE A 279 -5.94 20.19 -3.79
CA PHE A 279 -5.16 19.67 -2.67
C PHE A 279 -4.11 20.66 -2.19
N VAL A 280 -3.26 21.17 -3.09
CA VAL A 280 -2.16 22.06 -2.69
C VAL A 280 -2.69 23.37 -2.09
N THR A 281 -3.77 23.92 -2.65
CA THR A 281 -4.40 25.13 -2.11
C THR A 281 -4.98 24.88 -0.72
N ASN A 282 -5.68 23.76 -0.53
CA ASN A 282 -6.27 23.40 0.77
C ASN A 282 -5.23 23.07 1.85
N LYS A 283 -4.01 22.69 1.46
CA LYS A 283 -2.90 22.38 2.38
C LYS A 283 -1.80 23.44 2.37
N ALA A 284 -2.11 24.65 1.89
CA ALA A 284 -1.10 25.66 1.62
C ALA A 284 -0.28 26.08 2.86
N ASP A 285 -0.89 26.05 4.04
CA ASP A 285 -0.24 26.47 5.29
C ASP A 285 0.79 25.47 5.82
N THR A 286 0.66 24.20 5.46
CA THR A 286 1.46 23.10 6.04
C THR A 286 2.39 22.45 5.03
N LEU A 287 1.94 22.30 3.77
CA LEU A 287 2.64 21.60 2.72
C LEU A 287 3.87 22.37 2.23
N GLN A 288 5.03 21.74 2.26
CA GLN A 288 6.32 22.36 1.89
C GLN A 288 6.96 21.72 0.66
N CYS A 289 6.74 20.42 0.48
CA CYS A 289 7.37 19.63 -0.57
C CYS A 289 6.32 18.84 -1.35
N LEU A 290 6.37 18.95 -2.68
CA LEU A 290 5.60 18.12 -3.60
C LEU A 290 6.57 17.32 -4.47
N GLU A 291 6.40 16.00 -4.48
CA GLU A 291 7.17 15.09 -5.32
C GLU A 291 6.23 14.34 -6.26
N LEU A 292 6.50 14.44 -7.55
CA LEU A 292 5.74 13.79 -8.62
C LEU A 292 6.66 12.78 -9.31
N ASN A 293 6.33 11.50 -9.17
CA ASN A 293 7.10 10.39 -9.72
C ASN A 293 6.23 9.62 -10.72
N ASN A 294 6.54 9.67 -12.02
CA ASN A 294 5.81 8.90 -13.02
C ASN A 294 4.29 9.23 -13.07
N VAL A 295 3.95 10.50 -12.90
CA VAL A 295 2.55 11.00 -12.81
C VAL A 295 2.10 11.56 -14.17
N SER A 296 0.87 11.25 -14.59
CA SER A 296 0.22 11.89 -15.73
C SER A 296 -0.89 12.84 -15.26
N VAL A 297 -0.84 14.10 -15.65
CA VAL A 297 -1.91 15.06 -15.33
C VAL A 297 -2.79 15.25 -16.56
N SER A 298 -4.10 15.14 -16.40
CA SER A 298 -5.10 15.42 -17.44
C SER A 298 -5.90 16.67 -17.08
N ALA A 299 -6.32 17.40 -18.11
CA ALA A 299 -7.30 18.47 -17.97
C ALA A 299 -8.54 18.15 -18.79
N GLU A 300 -9.67 18.54 -18.22
CA GLU A 300 -10.98 18.45 -18.84
C GLU A 300 -11.30 19.78 -19.50
N LYS A 301 -11.80 19.72 -20.74
CA LYS A 301 -12.45 20.87 -21.38
C LYS A 301 -13.84 20.48 -21.79
N VAL A 302 -14.76 21.15 -21.13
CA VAL A 302 -16.20 21.03 -21.37
C VAL A 302 -16.54 21.87 -22.61
N HIS A 303 -17.05 21.20 -23.64
CA HIS A 303 -17.63 21.83 -24.81
C HIS A 303 -19.15 21.62 -24.80
N PRO A 304 -19.92 22.44 -25.55
CA PRO A 304 -21.37 22.24 -25.68
C PRO A 304 -21.76 20.85 -26.20
N SER A 305 -20.84 20.15 -26.87
CA SER A 305 -21.02 18.81 -27.45
C SER A 305 -20.45 17.65 -26.61
N GLY A 306 -19.91 17.93 -25.41
CA GLY A 306 -19.34 16.89 -24.52
C GLY A 306 -18.06 17.32 -23.81
N ILE A 307 -17.50 16.41 -23.01
CA ILE A 307 -16.25 16.60 -22.28
C ILE A 307 -15.11 16.01 -23.10
N SER A 308 -14.07 16.80 -23.36
CA SER A 308 -12.82 16.32 -23.93
C SER A 308 -11.76 16.24 -22.84
N LEU A 309 -11.17 15.05 -22.67
CA LEU A 309 -10.00 14.82 -21.83
C LEU A 309 -8.77 14.98 -22.70
N TYR A 310 -7.86 15.87 -22.31
CA TYR A 310 -6.52 15.90 -22.88
C TYR A 310 -5.50 15.75 -21.77
N ARG A 311 -4.44 15.03 -22.09
CA ARG A 311 -3.24 15.00 -21.26
C ARG A 311 -2.64 16.39 -21.27
N CYS A 312 -2.38 16.97 -20.10
CA CYS A 312 -1.69 18.24 -20.00
C CYS A 312 -0.26 18.07 -20.53
N ASP A 313 0.15 18.99 -21.39
CA ASP A 313 1.56 19.11 -21.78
C ASP A 313 2.41 19.33 -20.51
N ILE A 314 3.64 18.80 -20.50
CA ILE A 314 4.63 19.03 -19.44
C ILE A 314 4.76 20.53 -19.16
N GLN A 315 4.68 21.36 -20.21
CA GLN A 315 4.71 22.80 -20.04
C GLN A 315 3.51 23.32 -19.24
N ALA A 316 2.29 22.82 -19.48
CA ALA A 316 1.10 23.21 -18.74
C ALA A 316 1.14 22.74 -17.27
N VAL A 317 1.61 21.51 -17.02
CA VAL A 317 1.82 21.01 -15.65
C VAL A 317 2.89 21.84 -14.94
N ALA A 318 4.02 22.10 -15.60
CA ALA A 318 5.10 22.92 -15.06
C ALA A 318 4.65 24.36 -14.81
N GLU A 319 3.86 24.97 -15.70
CA GLU A 319 3.29 26.31 -15.53
C GLU A 319 2.29 26.36 -14.36
N SER A 320 1.41 25.36 -14.24
CA SER A 320 0.47 25.26 -13.12
C SER A 320 1.21 25.08 -11.79
N MET A 321 2.26 24.24 -11.77
CA MET A 321 3.14 24.05 -10.61
C MET A 321 3.98 25.30 -10.29
N LEU A 322 4.46 26.03 -11.31
CA LEU A 322 5.18 27.30 -11.14
C LEU A 322 4.26 28.38 -10.60
N ARG A 323 2.98 28.41 -11.01
CA ARG A 323 1.96 29.31 -10.46
C ARG A 323 1.68 29.00 -8.98
N ILE A 324 1.56 27.73 -8.63
CA ILE A 324 1.41 27.30 -7.23
C ILE A 324 2.66 27.69 -6.40
N ARG A 325 3.86 27.52 -6.98
CA ARG A 325 5.12 27.92 -6.34
C ARG A 325 5.24 29.44 -6.19
N SER A 326 4.83 30.22 -7.19
CA SER A 326 4.93 31.69 -7.17
C SER A 326 3.97 32.32 -6.17
N GLN A 327 2.91 31.60 -5.77
CA GLN A 327 2.03 31.97 -4.64
C GLN A 327 2.71 31.79 -3.27
N GLY A 328 3.96 31.30 -3.22
CA GLY A 328 4.73 31.14 -1.97
C GLY A 328 4.33 29.91 -1.13
N ILE A 329 3.47 29.05 -1.67
CA ILE A 329 2.89 27.90 -0.96
C ILE A 329 3.94 26.79 -0.79
N LEU A 330 4.60 26.38 -1.89
CA LEU A 330 5.56 25.27 -1.90
C LEU A 330 7.01 25.76 -1.84
N ARG A 331 7.81 25.19 -0.93
CA ARG A 331 9.25 25.44 -0.83
C ARG A 331 10.05 24.61 -1.84
N ARG A 332 9.61 23.39 -2.12
CA ARG A 332 10.30 22.44 -3.00
C ARG A 332 9.31 21.68 -3.87
N ILE A 333 9.66 21.52 -5.15
CA ILE A 333 8.96 20.66 -6.10
C ILE A 333 9.99 19.75 -6.75
N ILE A 334 9.73 18.45 -6.78
CA ILE A 334 10.56 17.43 -7.41
C ILE A 334 9.70 16.70 -8.45
N ILE A 335 10.22 16.53 -9.67
CA ILE A 335 9.52 15.85 -10.76
C ILE A 335 10.49 14.80 -11.33
N ASN A 336 10.18 13.51 -11.14
CA ASN A 336 11.00 12.40 -11.63
C ASN A 336 10.17 11.51 -12.57
N GLY A 337 10.55 11.47 -13.85
CA GLY A 337 9.84 10.68 -14.86
C GLY A 337 8.43 11.19 -15.09
N ILE A 338 8.18 11.85 -16.20
CA ILE A 338 6.80 12.06 -16.66
C ILE A 338 6.56 10.93 -17.66
N VAL A 339 5.58 10.05 -17.39
CA VAL A 339 5.16 9.07 -18.39
C VAL A 339 4.57 9.86 -19.55
N TRP A 340 4.85 9.44 -20.77
CA TRP A 340 4.37 10.04 -22.02
C TRP A 340 3.13 9.36 -22.56
#